data_AF-R7T5I7-F1
#
_entry.id   AF-R7T5I7-F1
#
_cell.length_a   1.000
_cell.length_b   1.000
_cell.length_c   1.000
_cell.angle_alpha   90.00
_cell.angle_beta   90.00
_cell.angle_gamma   90.00
#
_symmetry.space_group_name_H-M   'P 1'
#
loop_
_entity.id
_entity.type
_entity.pdbx_description
1 polymer ?
#
loop_
_entity_poly.entity_id
_entity_poly.type
_entity_poly.pdbx_seq_one_letter_code
_entity_poly.pdbx_strand_id
1 'polypeptide(L)'
;MAQIVNTLQKNIANVDLECTSNIQLDKLVTQYSKGVGTSLDTHAPLTEVTLKGDNHKPWYDDDIHEHRRKRRQLERQYRRTNLAMHKDMFKVQSKYVVTLIKDKKAEYYQQRIRDADHKDTFEIVKTLLKPPDNQQGESIDEIIRVEELRSFFDN
;
A
#
# COMPACT_ATOMS: atom_id res chain seq x y z
N MET A 1 17.62 0.25 4.18
CA MET A 1 17.75 1.45 5.06
C MET A 1 19.20 1.92 5.22
N ALA A 2 20.16 1.06 5.58
CA ALA A 2 21.55 1.46 5.81
C ALA A 2 22.28 2.08 4.59
N GLN A 3 21.97 1.63 3.37
CA GLN A 3 22.59 2.17 2.15
C GLN A 3 22.18 3.61 1.84
N ILE A 4 20.92 3.98 2.08
CA ILE A 4 20.37 5.33 1.87
C ILE A 4 21.03 6.32 2.83
N VAL A 5 21.12 5.96 4.11
CA VAL A 5 21.76 6.79 5.14
C VAL A 5 23.23 7.05 4.80
N ASN A 6 23.96 6.01 4.38
CA ASN A 6 25.37 6.13 4.00
C ASN A 6 25.61 6.96 2.72
N THR A 7 24.67 6.98 1.77
CA THR A 7 24.80 7.79 0.54
C THR A 7 24.46 9.26 0.80
N LEU A 8 23.41 9.52 1.57
CA LEU A 8 23.07 10.87 2.03
C LEU A 8 24.20 11.50 2.83
N GLN A 9 24.79 10.74 3.76
CA GLN A 9 25.89 11.22 4.60
C GLN A 9 27.15 11.55 3.78
N LYS A 10 27.43 10.78 2.72
CA LYS A 10 28.51 11.10 1.77
C LYS A 10 28.22 12.34 0.94
N ASN A 11 26.99 12.50 0.45
CA ASN A 11 26.59 13.65 -0.35
C ASN A 11 26.63 14.95 0.47
N ILE A 12 26.17 14.92 1.72
CA ILE A 12 26.22 16.07 2.64
C ILE A 12 27.67 16.43 2.99
N ALA A 13 28.52 15.45 3.31
CA ALA A 13 29.93 15.70 3.64
C ALA A 13 30.73 16.30 2.47
N ASN A 14 30.34 16.01 1.23
CA ASN A 14 30.99 16.57 0.04
C ASN A 14 30.60 18.05 -0.21
N VAL A 15 29.42 18.49 0.25
CA VAL A 15 28.99 19.90 0.22
C VAL A 15 29.78 20.74 1.22
N ASP A 16 30.16 20.16 2.37
CA ASP A 16 30.95 20.85 3.41
C ASP A 16 32.43 21.07 3.00
N LEU A 17 33.03 20.17 2.20
CA LEU A 17 34.46 20.26 1.82
C LEU A 17 34.80 21.38 0.83
N GLU A 18 33.84 21.80 -0.01
CA GLU A 18 34.06 22.85 -1.02
C GLU A 18 33.84 24.28 -0.48
N CYS A 19 33.22 24.41 0.70
CA CYS A 19 32.81 25.70 1.27
C CYS A 19 33.96 26.51 1.91
N THR A 20 35.08 25.86 2.23
CA THR A 20 36.11 26.48 3.10
C THR A 20 37.19 27.26 2.36
N SER A 21 37.18 27.29 1.02
CA SER A 21 38.17 28.01 0.22
C SER A 21 37.57 29.17 -0.58
N ASN A 22 37.60 30.36 0.03
CA ASN A 22 37.50 31.69 -0.60
C ASN A 22 36.16 32.17 -1.21
N ILE A 23 35.36 32.79 -0.33
CA ILE A 23 34.75 34.15 -0.44
C ILE A 23 33.99 34.49 -1.74
N GLN A 24 32.73 34.05 -1.83
CA GLN A 24 31.60 34.85 -2.33
C GLN A 24 30.31 34.18 -1.85
N LEU A 25 29.51 34.83 -0.99
CA LEU A 25 28.29 34.25 -0.39
C LEU A 25 27.33 33.67 -1.44
N ASP A 26 27.25 34.30 -2.60
CA ASP A 26 26.41 33.87 -3.71
C ASP A 26 26.85 32.53 -4.32
N LYS A 27 28.16 32.28 -4.39
CA LYS A 27 28.72 30.98 -4.84
C LYS A 27 28.45 29.88 -3.81
N LEU A 28 28.49 30.22 -2.54
CA LEU A 28 28.18 29.31 -1.44
C LEU A 28 26.71 28.87 -1.47
N VAL A 29 25.79 29.83 -1.60
CA VAL A 29 24.35 29.56 -1.67
C VAL A 29 24.01 28.72 -2.89
N THR A 30 24.63 28.99 -4.04
CA THR A 30 24.40 28.21 -5.28
C THR A 30 24.95 26.79 -5.19
N GLN A 31 26.13 26.57 -4.60
CA GLN A 31 26.68 25.22 -4.36
C GLN A 31 25.84 24.43 -3.35
N TYR A 32 25.44 25.05 -2.24
CA TYR A 32 24.54 24.42 -1.28
C TYR A 32 23.21 24.01 -1.94
N SER A 33 22.57 24.94 -2.65
CA SER A 33 21.31 24.68 -3.35
C SER A 33 21.44 23.55 -4.36
N LYS A 34 22.57 23.50 -5.08
CA LYS A 34 22.89 22.43 -6.04
C LYS A 34 23.09 21.08 -5.36
N GLY A 35 23.84 21.03 -4.26
CA GLY A 35 24.09 19.79 -3.51
C GLY A 35 22.83 19.22 -2.86
N VAL A 36 21.97 20.08 -2.32
CA VAL A 36 20.66 19.69 -1.80
C VAL A 36 19.76 19.19 -2.95
N GLY A 37 19.76 19.89 -4.09
CA GLY A 37 19.00 19.49 -5.28
C GLY A 37 19.41 18.11 -5.81
N THR A 38 20.70 17.87 -6.02
CA THR A 38 21.19 16.58 -6.53
C THR A 38 20.94 15.43 -5.56
N SER A 39 21.03 15.69 -4.25
CA SER A 39 20.69 14.71 -3.22
C SER A 39 19.20 14.36 -3.23
N LEU A 40 18.33 15.37 -3.36
CA LEU A 40 16.89 15.18 -3.53
C LEU A 40 16.57 14.40 -4.81
N ASP A 41 17.17 14.74 -5.95
CA ASP A 41 16.92 14.04 -7.21
C ASP A 41 17.38 12.57 -7.17
N THR A 42 18.47 12.27 -6.45
CA THR A 42 19.01 10.91 -6.32
C THR A 42 18.14 10.02 -5.42
N HIS A 43 17.64 10.59 -4.31
CA HIS A 43 16.99 9.81 -3.25
C HIS A 43 15.47 9.97 -3.19
N ALA A 44 14.94 11.04 -3.76
CA ALA A 44 13.53 11.36 -3.84
C ALA A 44 13.21 11.98 -5.23
N PRO A 45 13.50 11.25 -6.33
CA PRO A 45 13.22 11.75 -7.67
C PRO A 45 11.75 12.12 -7.80
N LEU A 46 11.48 13.23 -8.48
CA LEU A 46 10.13 13.60 -8.84
C LEU A 46 9.55 12.51 -9.74
N THR A 47 8.57 11.78 -9.22
CA THR A 47 7.90 10.71 -9.94
C THR A 47 6.44 11.07 -10.13
N GLU A 48 5.99 11.07 -11.37
CA GLU A 48 4.57 11.17 -11.68
C GLU A 48 3.92 9.84 -11.34
N VAL A 49 3.19 9.81 -10.23
CA VAL A 49 2.40 8.64 -9.85
C VAL A 49 1.01 8.79 -10.47
N THR A 50 0.73 7.99 -11.49
CA THR A 50 -0.63 7.83 -11.98
C THR A 50 -1.43 7.10 -10.91
N LEU A 51 -2.24 7.86 -10.16
CA LEU A 51 -3.22 7.27 -9.26
C LEU A 51 -4.13 6.38 -10.11
N LYS A 52 -4.14 5.08 -9.82
CA LYS A 52 -5.03 4.13 -10.48
C LYS A 52 -6.45 4.70 -10.34
N GLY A 53 -7.05 5.04 -11.47
CA GLY A 53 -8.35 5.71 -11.51
C GLY A 53 -9.40 4.95 -10.69
N ASP A 54 -10.43 5.67 -10.29
CA ASP A 54 -11.53 5.30 -9.41
C ASP A 54 -12.48 4.23 -10.01
N ASN A 55 -11.95 3.26 -10.74
CA ASN A 55 -12.70 2.10 -11.20
C ASN A 55 -12.79 1.11 -10.06
N HIS A 56 -13.67 1.41 -9.11
CA HIS A 56 -14.15 0.44 -8.15
C HIS A 56 -14.64 -0.81 -8.88
N LYS A 57 -14.44 -1.97 -8.26
CA LYS A 57 -14.94 -3.22 -8.85
C LYS A 57 -16.47 -3.11 -8.97
N PRO A 58 -17.10 -3.70 -10.00
CA PRO A 58 -18.54 -3.55 -10.20
C PRO A 58 -19.43 -4.06 -9.06
N TRP A 59 -18.93 -5.02 -8.27
CA TRP A 59 -19.60 -5.54 -7.07
C TRP A 59 -19.31 -4.75 -5.80
N TYR A 60 -18.47 -3.72 -5.91
CA TYR A 60 -18.08 -2.88 -4.79
C TYR A 60 -19.16 -1.83 -4.56
N ASP A 61 -19.70 -1.81 -3.35
CA ASP A 61 -20.83 -0.96 -2.95
C ASP A 61 -20.45 -0.03 -1.78
N ASP A 62 -21.21 1.05 -1.61
CA ASP A 62 -21.03 2.02 -0.53
C ASP A 62 -21.22 1.40 0.86
N ASP A 63 -22.08 0.40 0.98
CA ASP A 63 -22.22 -0.42 2.19
C ASP A 63 -20.88 -1.06 2.60
N ILE A 64 -20.14 -1.61 1.62
CA ILE A 64 -18.83 -2.21 1.85
C ILE A 64 -17.84 -1.13 2.28
N HIS A 65 -17.89 0.06 1.64
CA HIS A 65 -17.07 1.20 2.05
C HIS A 65 -17.31 1.61 3.50
N GLU A 66 -18.57 1.76 3.90
CA GLU A 66 -18.93 2.19 5.25
C GLU A 66 -18.46 1.17 6.30
N HIS A 67 -18.74 -0.11 6.09
CA HIS A 67 -18.35 -1.14 7.05
C HIS A 67 -16.83 -1.34 7.13
N ARG A 68 -16.09 -1.10 6.05
CA ARG A 68 -14.61 -1.02 6.07
C ARG A 68 -14.12 0.20 6.85
N ARG A 69 -14.75 1.37 6.69
CA ARG A 69 -14.46 2.57 7.50
C ARG A 69 -14.67 2.29 8.99
N LYS A 70 -15.80 1.68 9.36
CA LYS A 70 -16.11 1.28 10.73
C LYS A 70 -15.09 0.29 11.29
N ARG A 71 -14.68 -0.71 10.51
CA ARG A 71 -13.60 -1.65 10.90
C ARG A 71 -12.30 -0.90 11.23
N ARG A 72 -11.91 0.06 10.38
CA ARG A 72 -10.70 0.87 10.59
C ARG A 72 -10.81 1.78 11.82
N GLN A 73 -11.99 2.34 12.09
CA GLN A 73 -12.25 3.13 13.29
C GLN A 73 -12.07 2.29 14.56
N LEU A 74 -12.66 1.09 14.61
CA LEU A 74 -12.52 0.17 15.74
C LEU A 74 -11.08 -0.30 15.93
N GLU A 75 -10.36 -0.55 14.84
CA GLU A 75 -8.94 -0.88 14.90
C GLU A 75 -8.13 0.24 15.53
N ARG A 76 -8.33 1.49 15.10
CA ARG A 76 -7.66 2.67 15.68
C ARG A 76 -8.02 2.83 17.16
N GLN A 77 -9.28 2.62 17.52
CA GLN A 77 -9.73 2.67 18.91
C GLN A 77 -9.03 1.60 19.76
N TYR A 78 -8.97 0.36 19.28
CA TYR A 78 -8.26 -0.73 19.96
C TYR A 78 -6.76 -0.41 20.11
N ARG A 79 -6.09 0.06 19.05
CA ARG A 79 -4.66 0.44 19.13
C ARG A 79 -4.40 1.57 20.13
N ARG A 80 -5.34 2.51 20.28
CA ARG A 80 -5.21 3.63 21.24
C ARG A 80 -5.44 3.21 22.69
N THR A 81 -6.37 2.29 22.92
CA THR A 81 -6.89 1.98 24.26
C THR A 81 -6.36 0.67 24.84
N ASN A 82 -6.02 -0.30 23.98
CA ASN A 82 -5.57 -1.65 24.31
C ASN A 82 -6.52 -2.45 25.24
N LEU A 83 -7.82 -2.10 25.26
CA LEU A 83 -8.83 -2.86 26.02
C LEU A 83 -9.33 -4.09 25.25
N ALA A 84 -9.57 -5.18 25.97
CA ALA A 84 -10.12 -6.42 25.42
C ALA A 84 -11.48 -6.23 24.73
N MET A 85 -12.37 -5.42 25.30
CA MET A 85 -13.67 -5.09 24.69
C MET A 85 -13.52 -4.51 23.28
N HIS A 86 -12.60 -3.56 23.07
CA HIS A 86 -12.37 -2.95 21.76
C HIS A 86 -11.74 -3.94 20.77
N LYS A 87 -10.91 -4.87 21.26
CA LYS A 87 -10.38 -5.99 20.46
C LYS A 87 -11.50 -6.87 19.93
N ASP A 88 -12.46 -7.21 20.80
CA ASP A 88 -13.58 -8.08 20.42
C ASP A 88 -14.54 -7.38 19.45
N MET A 89 -14.84 -6.10 19.67
CA MET A 89 -15.60 -5.28 18.71
C MET A 89 -14.91 -5.25 17.33
N PHE A 90 -13.59 -5.06 17.29
CA PHE A 90 -12.82 -5.09 16.04
C PHE A 90 -12.87 -6.46 15.36
N LYS A 91 -12.74 -7.56 16.11
CA LYS A 91 -12.85 -8.93 15.59
C LYS A 91 -14.22 -9.19 14.98
N VAL A 92 -15.29 -8.83 15.68
CA VAL A 92 -16.68 -9.00 15.19
C VAL A 92 -16.88 -8.21 13.91
N GLN A 93 -16.50 -6.93 13.88
CA GLN A 93 -16.62 -6.10 12.69
C GLN A 93 -15.76 -6.63 11.53
N SER A 94 -14.57 -7.17 11.82
CA SER A 94 -13.69 -7.75 10.80
C SER A 94 -14.32 -8.97 10.14
N LYS A 95 -14.93 -9.87 10.91
CA LYS A 95 -15.67 -11.02 10.38
C LYS A 95 -16.86 -10.55 9.53
N TYR A 96 -17.63 -9.59 10.03
CA TYR A 96 -18.79 -9.04 9.33
C TYR A 96 -18.42 -8.42 7.97
N VAL A 97 -17.33 -7.65 7.89
CA VAL A 97 -16.88 -7.08 6.61
C VAL A 97 -16.51 -8.18 5.61
N VAL A 98 -15.86 -9.26 6.06
CA VAL A 98 -15.49 -10.37 5.19
C VAL A 98 -16.73 -11.10 4.66
N THR A 99 -17.74 -11.34 5.50
CA THR A 99 -18.99 -11.97 5.07
C THR A 99 -19.75 -11.06 4.10
N LEU A 100 -19.90 -9.78 4.43
CA LEU A 100 -20.58 -8.80 3.57
C LEU A 100 -19.97 -8.73 2.16
N ILE A 101 -18.63 -8.72 2.05
CA ILE A 101 -17.96 -8.72 0.75
C ILE A 101 -18.23 -10.02 -0.02
N LYS A 102 -18.23 -11.17 0.66
CA LYS A 102 -18.53 -12.46 0.02
C LYS A 102 -19.96 -12.46 -0.51
N ASP A 103 -20.90 -11.97 0.28
CA ASP A 103 -22.33 -11.97 -0.04
C ASP A 103 -22.61 -11.03 -1.22
N LYS A 104 -22.17 -9.76 -1.16
CA LYS A 104 -22.34 -8.80 -2.26
C LYS A 104 -21.66 -9.25 -3.55
N LYS A 105 -20.47 -9.87 -3.44
CA LYS A 105 -19.78 -10.45 -4.60
C LYS A 105 -20.58 -11.61 -5.18
N ALA A 106 -21.10 -12.52 -4.35
CA ALA A 106 -21.91 -13.64 -4.79
C ALA A 106 -23.20 -13.15 -5.49
N GLU A 107 -23.90 -12.20 -4.88
CA GLU A 107 -25.12 -11.59 -5.42
C GLU A 107 -24.87 -10.98 -6.80
N TYR A 108 -23.82 -10.17 -6.94
CA TYR A 108 -23.44 -9.57 -8.22
C TYR A 108 -23.22 -10.61 -9.32
N TYR A 109 -22.42 -11.65 -9.05
CA TYR A 109 -22.15 -12.66 -10.08
C TYR A 109 -23.37 -13.56 -10.34
N GLN A 110 -24.22 -13.80 -9.34
CA GLN A 110 -25.47 -14.53 -9.53
C GLN A 110 -26.43 -13.76 -10.44
N GLN A 111 -26.61 -12.46 -10.22
CA GLN A 111 -27.42 -11.60 -11.08
C GLN A 111 -26.83 -11.55 -12.49
N ARG A 112 -25.52 -11.33 -12.60
CA ARG A 112 -24.83 -11.27 -13.89
C ARG A 112 -24.93 -12.59 -14.69
N ILE A 113 -24.98 -13.74 -14.03
CA ILE A 113 -25.19 -15.04 -14.69
C ILE A 113 -26.66 -15.21 -15.12
N ARG A 114 -27.63 -14.73 -14.32
CA ARG A 114 -29.06 -14.79 -14.68
C ARG A 114 -29.39 -13.97 -15.93
N ASP A 115 -28.74 -12.82 -16.08
CA ASP A 115 -29.01 -11.88 -17.17
C ASP A 115 -28.15 -12.14 -18.43
N ALA A 116 -27.21 -13.09 -18.36
CA ALA A 116 -26.24 -13.36 -19.43
C ALA A 116 -26.69 -14.46 -20.40
N ASP A 117 -26.21 -14.38 -21.65
CA ASP A 117 -26.40 -15.43 -22.65
C ASP A 117 -25.42 -16.60 -22.44
N HIS A 118 -25.60 -17.71 -23.16
CA HIS A 118 -24.79 -18.93 -23.08
C HIS A 118 -23.29 -18.71 -23.31
N LYS A 119 -22.90 -17.75 -24.15
CA LYS A 119 -21.47 -17.39 -24.35
C LYS A 119 -20.92 -16.56 -23.20
N ASP A 120 -21.66 -15.55 -22.77
CA ASP A 120 -21.25 -14.63 -21.71
C ASP A 120 -21.12 -15.34 -20.36
N THR A 121 -22.02 -16.28 -20.07
CA THR A 121 -21.94 -17.14 -18.87
C THR A 121 -20.64 -17.95 -18.86
N PHE A 122 -20.22 -18.53 -19.99
CA PHE A 122 -18.96 -19.24 -20.07
C PHE A 122 -17.75 -18.33 -19.85
N GLU A 123 -17.77 -17.10 -20.38
CA GLU A 123 -16.71 -16.12 -20.12
C GLU A 123 -16.66 -15.69 -18.65
N ILE A 124 -17.82 -15.49 -18.01
CA ILE A 124 -17.92 -15.16 -16.59
C ILE A 124 -17.34 -16.30 -15.75
N VAL A 125 -17.74 -17.55 -16.01
CA VAL A 125 -17.24 -18.74 -15.31
C VAL A 125 -15.73 -18.90 -15.53
N LYS A 126 -15.25 -18.74 -16.76
CA LYS A 126 -13.81 -18.76 -17.07
C LYS A 126 -13.07 -17.72 -16.26
N THR A 127 -13.63 -16.51 -16.11
CA THR A 127 -13.03 -15.43 -15.31
C THR A 127 -13.03 -15.74 -13.81
N LEU A 128 -14.08 -16.40 -13.29
CA LEU A 128 -14.17 -16.80 -11.89
C LEU A 128 -13.23 -17.97 -11.53
N LEU A 129 -12.97 -18.86 -12.49
CA LEU A 129 -12.09 -20.02 -12.35
C LEU A 129 -10.64 -19.72 -12.68
N LYS A 130 -10.29 -18.49 -13.10
CA LYS A 130 -8.89 -18.11 -13.26
C LYS A 130 -8.18 -18.29 -11.92
N PRO A 131 -7.10 -19.09 -11.84
CA PRO A 131 -6.29 -19.11 -10.65
C PRO A 131 -5.82 -17.68 -10.36
N PRO A 132 -5.70 -17.29 -9.09
CA PRO A 132 -5.20 -15.96 -8.75
C PRO A 132 -3.82 -15.78 -9.39
N ASP A 133 -3.57 -14.63 -10.03
CA ASP A 133 -2.28 -14.29 -10.68
C ASP A 133 -1.08 -14.51 -9.75
N ASN A 134 -1.32 -14.51 -8.43
CA ASN A 134 -0.37 -14.83 -7.36
C ASN A 134 0.16 -16.28 -7.38
N GLN A 135 -0.28 -17.13 -8.31
CA GLN A 135 0.32 -18.47 -8.54
C GLN A 135 1.17 -18.53 -9.81
N GLN A 136 1.32 -17.43 -10.55
CA GLN A 136 2.38 -17.26 -11.55
C GLN A 136 3.60 -16.62 -10.87
N GLY A 137 4.25 -17.42 -10.03
CA GLY A 137 5.46 -17.07 -9.30
C GLY A 137 5.19 -16.72 -7.85
N GLU A 138 5.12 -17.72 -6.97
CA GLU A 138 5.51 -17.52 -5.58
C GLU A 138 6.99 -17.10 -5.61
N SER A 139 7.24 -15.79 -5.65
CA SER A 139 8.57 -15.26 -5.46
C SER A 139 8.97 -15.58 -4.02
N ILE A 140 10.14 -16.19 -3.86
CA ILE A 140 10.76 -16.52 -2.57
C ILE A 140 10.74 -15.30 -1.61
N ASP A 141 10.75 -14.09 -2.16
CA ASP A 141 10.68 -12.82 -1.42
C ASP A 141 9.35 -12.57 -0.67
N GLU A 142 8.20 -13.11 -1.11
CA GLU A 142 6.93 -12.92 -0.38
C GLU A 142 6.86 -13.82 0.87
N ILE A 143 7.39 -15.03 0.78
CA ILE A 143 7.48 -15.97 1.91
C ILE A 143 8.40 -15.40 3.00
N ILE A 144 9.57 -14.89 2.60
CA ILE A 144 10.51 -14.20 3.49
C ILE A 144 9.84 -13.01 4.20
N ARG A 145 9.04 -12.20 3.49
CA ARG A 145 8.33 -11.06 4.11
C ARG A 145 7.28 -11.47 5.13
N VAL A 146 6.57 -12.57 4.92
CA VAL A 146 5.56 -13.06 5.88
C VAL A 146 6.24 -13.60 7.14
N GLU A 147 7.36 -14.30 6.99
CA GLU A 147 8.15 -14.84 8.11
C GLU A 147 8.92 -13.74 8.88
N GLU A 148 9.49 -12.77 8.18
CA GLU A 148 10.09 -11.56 8.78
C GLU A 148 9.05 -10.69 9.49
N LEU A 149 7.85 -10.54 8.91
CA LEU A 149 6.77 -9.79 9.56
C LEU A 149 6.23 -10.53 10.77
N ARG A 150 6.22 -11.87 10.77
CA ARG A 150 5.84 -12.69 11.91
C ARG A 150 6.84 -12.56 13.05
N SER A 151 8.14 -12.65 12.76
CA SER A 151 9.19 -12.49 13.76
C SER A 151 9.29 -11.07 14.34
N PHE A 152 8.82 -10.05 13.62
CA PHE A 152 8.70 -8.69 14.15
C PHE A 152 7.74 -8.57 15.36
N PHE A 153 6.70 -9.41 15.46
CA PHE A 153 5.74 -9.36 16.56
C PHE A 153 6.12 -10.25 17.75
N ASP A 154 7.15 -11.08 17.61
CA ASP A 154 7.62 -12.00 18.65
C ASP A 154 8.77 -11.42 19.51
N ASN A 155 9.11 -10.14 19.32
CA ASN A 155 10.07 -9.36 20.14
C ASN A 155 9.35 -8.36 21.06
#